data_AF-A0A5C9EBU3-F1
#
_entry.id   AF-A0A5C9EBU3-F1
#
_cell.length_a   1.000
_cell.length_b   1.000
_cell.length_c   1.000
_cell.angle_alpha   90.00
_cell.angle_beta   90.00
_cell.angle_gamma   90.00
#
_symmetry.space_group_name_H-M   'P 1'
#
loop_
_entity.id
_entity.type
_entity.pdbx_description
1 polymer ?
#
loop_
_entity_poly.entity_id
_entity_poly.type
_entity_poly.pdbx_seq_one_letter_code
_entity_poly.pdbx_strand_id
1 'polypeptide(L)'
;MQKMGNMSQEEMKKQLENVKEICKDYCGKCPSYTGTGETKLGFCATGKSDIIKAEKGCLCPECPVYEDMGLRWMVYCTRGSGSELSDEID
;
A
#
# COMPACT_ATOMS: atom_id res chain seq x y z
N MET A 1 13.86 -5.85 11.66
CA MET A 1 12.38 -6.02 11.58
C MET A 1 11.81 -6.42 12.96
N GLN A 2 12.08 -5.63 14.00
CA GLN A 2 11.60 -5.93 15.36
C GLN A 2 10.40 -5.04 15.66
N LYS A 3 9.16 -5.49 15.39
CA LYS A 3 7.94 -4.87 15.96
C LYS A 3 6.61 -5.63 15.73
N MET A 4 6.62 -6.95 15.48
CA MET A 4 5.37 -7.71 15.32
C MET A 4 5.24 -8.93 16.24
N GLY A 5 6.16 -9.13 17.20
CA GLY A 5 6.14 -10.32 18.05
C GLY A 5 5.29 -10.24 19.32
N ASN A 6 4.84 -9.05 19.75
CA ASN A 6 4.27 -8.89 21.11
C ASN A 6 3.28 -7.72 21.28
N MET A 7 2.44 -7.44 20.26
CA MET A 7 1.44 -6.38 20.34
C MET A 7 0.11 -6.90 20.90
N SER A 8 -0.55 -6.11 21.75
CA SER A 8 -1.91 -6.40 22.18
C SER A 8 -2.91 -6.29 21.00
N GLN A 9 -4.06 -6.95 21.12
CA GLN A 9 -5.10 -6.87 20.08
C GLN A 9 -5.59 -5.43 19.85
N GLU A 10 -5.60 -4.60 20.90
CA GLU A 10 -6.00 -3.20 20.80
C GLU A 10 -4.97 -2.34 20.06
N GLU A 11 -3.68 -2.55 20.31
CA GLU A 11 -2.62 -1.87 19.57
C GLU A 11 -2.61 -2.27 18.10
N MET A 12 -2.86 -3.55 17.79
CA MET A 12 -2.97 -4.04 16.41
C MET A 12 -4.12 -3.36 15.66
N LYS A 13 -5.31 -3.28 16.26
CA LYS A 13 -6.46 -2.57 15.66
C LYS A 13 -6.13 -1.11 15.41
N LYS A 14 -5.51 -0.43 16.38
CA LYS A 14 -5.14 0.98 16.24
C LYS A 14 -4.15 1.19 15.09
N GLN A 15 -3.16 0.31 14.95
CA GLN A 15 -2.24 0.38 13.80
C GLN A 15 -2.98 0.16 12.47
N LEU A 16 -3.91 -0.80 12.42
CA LEU A 16 -4.70 -1.03 11.21
C LEU A 16 -5.52 0.19 10.81
N GLU A 17 -6.19 0.85 11.78
CA GLU A 17 -6.94 2.07 11.50
C GLU A 17 -6.03 3.22 11.04
N ASN A 18 -4.85 3.37 11.65
CA ASN A 18 -3.87 4.36 11.19
C ASN A 18 -3.43 4.11 9.74
N VAL A 19 -3.13 2.86 9.38
CA VAL A 19 -2.76 2.50 8.00
C VAL A 19 -3.89 2.79 7.02
N LYS A 20 -5.15 2.54 7.41
CA LYS A 20 -6.31 2.87 6.56
C LYS A 20 -6.40 4.36 6.28
N GLU A 21 -6.20 5.21 7.29
CA GLU A 21 -6.25 6.67 7.10
C GLU A 21 -5.11 7.15 6.20
N ILE A 22 -3.88 6.66 6.40
CA ILE A 22 -2.76 6.97 5.49
C ILE A 22 -3.10 6.53 4.06
N CYS A 23 -3.66 5.33 3.89
CA CYS A 23 -4.05 4.85 2.56
C CYS A 23 -5.09 5.74 1.88
N LYS A 24 -6.04 6.33 2.62
CA LYS A 24 -7.00 7.30 2.06
C LYS A 24 -6.30 8.55 1.54
N ASP A 25 -5.29 9.04 2.27
CA ASP A 25 -4.58 10.26 1.89
C ASP A 25 -3.57 10.07 0.75
N TYR A 26 -2.92 8.90 0.66
CA TYR A 26 -1.90 8.66 -0.36
C TYR A 26 -2.43 7.85 -1.55
N CYS A 27 -3.14 6.75 -1.33
CA CYS A 27 -3.74 6.01 -2.44
C CYS A 27 -4.97 6.74 -2.98
N GLY A 28 -5.85 7.24 -2.09
CA GLY A 28 -7.11 7.89 -2.49
C GLY A 28 -6.94 9.20 -3.26
N LYS A 29 -5.80 9.89 -3.09
CA LYS A 29 -5.43 11.12 -3.82
C LYS A 29 -4.38 10.89 -4.91
N CYS A 30 -3.95 9.64 -5.13
CA CYS A 30 -2.94 9.31 -6.12
C CYS A 30 -3.44 9.62 -7.55
N PRO A 31 -2.62 10.23 -8.43
CA PRO A 31 -2.99 10.47 -9.83
C PRO A 31 -3.35 9.19 -10.60
N SER A 32 -2.70 8.07 -10.28
CA SER A 32 -3.00 6.77 -10.88
C SER A 32 -4.32 6.17 -10.39
N TYR A 33 -4.81 6.58 -9.21
CA TYR A 33 -6.06 6.10 -8.62
C TYR A 33 -7.27 6.98 -8.99
N THR A 34 -7.08 8.29 -8.95
CA THR A 34 -8.16 9.28 -9.08
C THR A 34 -8.87 9.17 -10.42
N GLY A 35 -10.21 9.11 -10.39
CA GLY A 35 -11.04 9.04 -11.60
C GLY A 35 -11.11 7.65 -12.26
N THR A 36 -10.56 6.61 -11.62
CA THR A 36 -10.65 5.22 -12.15
C THR A 36 -11.93 4.50 -11.76
N GLY A 37 -12.61 4.93 -10.70
CA GLY A 37 -13.75 4.22 -10.10
C GLY A 37 -13.35 3.09 -9.16
N GLU A 38 -12.05 2.89 -8.91
CA GLU A 38 -11.57 1.97 -7.87
C GLU A 38 -12.02 2.42 -6.48
N THR A 39 -12.21 1.45 -5.58
CA THR A 39 -12.63 1.65 -4.19
C THR A 39 -11.67 1.01 -3.18
N LYS A 40 -10.84 0.06 -3.63
CA LYS A 40 -9.80 -0.57 -2.82
C LYS A 40 -8.59 0.35 -2.65
N LEU A 41 -7.90 0.24 -1.51
CA LEU A 41 -6.68 0.98 -1.20
C LEU A 41 -5.64 0.03 -0.58
N GLY A 42 -4.41 0.51 -0.36
CA GLY A 42 -3.38 -0.28 0.33
C GLY A 42 -2.83 -1.45 -0.49
N PHE A 43 -2.75 -1.29 -1.82
CA PHE A 43 -2.29 -2.31 -2.76
C PHE A 43 -0.91 -2.89 -2.45
N CYS A 44 -0.06 -2.12 -1.77
CA CYS A 44 1.25 -2.59 -1.32
C CYS A 44 1.18 -3.79 -0.35
N ALA A 45 0.05 -3.98 0.34
CA ALA A 45 -0.19 -5.09 1.25
C ALA A 45 -1.24 -6.10 0.74
N THR A 46 -2.15 -5.66 -0.14
CA THR A 46 -3.34 -6.45 -0.51
C THR A 46 -3.33 -7.01 -1.93
N GLY A 47 -2.34 -6.62 -2.74
CA GLY A 47 -2.19 -7.03 -4.13
C GLY A 47 -2.46 -5.88 -5.10
N LYS A 48 -2.57 -6.17 -6.40
CA LYS A 48 -2.86 -5.16 -7.42
C LYS A 48 -4.36 -4.91 -7.61
N SER A 49 -4.69 -3.79 -8.25
CA SER A 49 -6.03 -3.44 -8.68
C SER A 49 -6.40 -4.14 -9.99
N ASP A 50 -7.65 -4.56 -10.09
CA ASP A 50 -8.24 -5.04 -11.34
C ASP A 50 -8.75 -3.89 -12.23
N ILE A 51 -8.83 -2.67 -11.69
CA ILE A 51 -9.43 -1.50 -12.34
C ILE A 51 -8.35 -0.52 -12.82
N ILE A 52 -7.33 -0.26 -12.00
CA ILE A 52 -6.25 0.68 -12.33
C ILE A 52 -5.31 0.02 -13.36
N LYS A 53 -5.27 0.56 -14.58
CA LYS A 53 -4.45 0.03 -15.69
C LYS A 53 -3.32 0.94 -16.14
N ALA A 54 -3.25 2.17 -15.63
CA ALA A 54 -2.28 3.17 -16.08
C ALA A 54 -1.62 3.88 -14.90
N GLU A 55 -0.30 4.06 -15.00
CA GLU A 55 0.53 4.78 -14.04
C GLU A 55 0.63 6.26 -14.48
N LYS A 56 -0.23 7.11 -13.91
CA LYS A 56 -0.32 8.55 -14.25
C LYS A 56 0.52 9.43 -13.32
N GLY A 57 1.31 8.82 -12.43
CA GLY A 57 1.99 9.46 -11.31
C GLY A 57 1.61 8.76 -9.99
N CYS A 58 2.58 8.61 -9.09
CA CYS A 58 2.44 7.80 -7.88
C CYS A 58 2.96 8.54 -6.64
N LEU A 59 2.18 8.47 -5.57
CA LEU A 59 2.55 8.98 -4.24
C LEU A 59 3.19 7.90 -3.35
N CYS A 60 3.35 6.68 -3.86
CA CYS A 60 3.89 5.55 -3.08
C CYS A 60 5.29 5.81 -2.50
N PRO A 61 6.26 6.42 -3.22
CA PRO A 61 7.59 6.68 -2.64
C PRO A 61 7.59 7.67 -1.47
N GLU A 62 6.54 8.49 -1.34
CA GLU A 62 6.39 9.48 -0.26
C GLU A 62 5.41 9.00 0.84
N CYS A 63 4.78 7.84 0.65
CA CYS A 63 3.80 7.31 1.57
C CYS A 63 4.51 6.77 2.84
N PRO A 64 4.10 7.16 4.07
CA PRO A 64 4.72 6.65 5.30
C PRO A 64 4.71 5.12 5.40
N VAL A 65 3.67 4.46 4.88
CA VAL A 65 3.56 3.00 4.84
C VAL A 65 4.71 2.36 4.05
N TYR A 66 5.23 3.06 3.03
CA TYR A 66 6.37 2.61 2.23
C TYR A 66 7.61 2.37 3.09
N GLU A 67 7.97 3.35 3.91
CA GLU A 67 9.12 3.27 4.80
C GLU A 67 8.84 2.30 5.97
N ASP A 68 7.68 2.41 6.61
CA ASP A 68 7.29 1.59 7.77
C ASP A 68 7.30 0.09 7.46
N MET A 69 6.89 -0.28 6.24
CA MET A 69 6.84 -1.68 5.78
C MET A 69 8.12 -2.13 5.07
N GLY A 70 9.13 -1.26 4.90
CA GLY A 70 10.37 -1.60 4.20
C GLY A 70 10.17 -1.97 2.73
N LEU A 71 9.19 -1.33 2.10
CA LEU A 71 8.80 -1.55 0.71
C LEU A 71 9.86 -1.02 -0.27
N ARG A 72 9.99 -1.64 -1.45
CA ARG A 72 11.10 -1.37 -2.40
C ARG A 72 10.66 -0.87 -3.78
N TRP A 73 9.42 -1.17 -4.18
CA TRP A 73 8.88 -0.81 -5.49
C TRP A 73 8.07 0.48 -5.44
N MET A 74 8.19 1.31 -6.47
CA MET A 74 7.54 2.62 -6.48
C MET A 74 6.06 2.58 -6.88
N VAL A 75 5.54 1.42 -7.30
CA VAL A 75 4.15 1.25 -7.76
C VAL A 75 3.65 -0.14 -7.40
N TYR A 76 2.50 -0.21 -6.71
CA TYR A 76 1.88 -1.47 -6.29
C TYR A 76 0.50 -1.71 -6.93
N CYS A 77 -0.27 -0.65 -7.16
CA CYS A 77 -1.66 -0.77 -7.64
C CYS A 77 -1.78 -1.44 -9.02
N THR A 78 -0.75 -1.40 -9.86
CA THR A 78 -0.71 -2.06 -11.18
C THR A 78 0.17 -3.31 -11.19
N ARG A 79 1.18 -3.38 -10.32
CA ARG A 79 2.28 -4.35 -10.43
C ARG A 79 2.12 -5.54 -9.50
N GLY A 80 1.56 -5.35 -8.31
CA GLY A 80 1.44 -6.38 -7.28
C GLY A 80 1.71 -5.80 -5.90
N SER A 81 1.49 -6.60 -4.86
CA SER A 81 1.88 -6.29 -3.48
C SER A 81 3.39 -6.38 -3.27
N GLY A 82 3.88 -5.88 -2.14
CA GLY A 82 5.29 -6.00 -1.78
C GLY A 82 5.78 -7.44 -1.68
N SER A 83 4.92 -8.37 -1.24
CA SER A 83 5.26 -9.80 -1.22
C SER A 83 5.32 -10.39 -2.62
N GLU A 84 4.29 -10.17 -3.45
CA GLU A 84 4.25 -10.70 -4.82
C GLU A 84 5.45 -10.22 -5.64
N LEU A 85 5.80 -8.94 -5.52
CA LEU A 85 6.93 -8.37 -6.25
C LEU A 85 8.30 -8.84 -5.71
N SER A 86 8.38 -9.24 -4.44
CA SER A 86 9.62 -9.80 -3.87
C SER A 86 9.87 -11.20 -4.40
N ASP A 87 8.81 -12.02 -4.49
CA ASP A 87 8.89 -13.42 -4.92
C ASP A 87 9.20 -13.57 -6.43
N GLU A 88 9.02 -12.52 -7.23
CA GLU A 88 9.34 -12.50 -8.67
C GLU A 88 10.84 -12.30 -8.98
N ILE A 89 11.69 -12.00 -7.99
CA ILE A 89 13.12 -11.68 -8.17
C ILE A 89 14.06 -12.84 -7.74
N ASP A 90 13.52 -13.92 -7.16
CA ASP A 90 14.25 -15.16 -6.83
C ASP A 90 14.21 -16.19 -7.98
#